data_AF-A0A2P6NXI4-F1
#
_entry.id   AF-A0A2P6NXI4-F1
#
_cell.length_a   1.000
_cell.length_b   1.000
_cell.length_c   1.000
_cell.angle_alpha   90.00
_cell.angle_beta   90.00
_cell.angle_gamma   90.00
#
_symmetry.space_group_name_H-M   'P 1'
#
loop_
_entity.id
_entity.type
_entity.pdbx_description
1 polymer ?
#
loop_
_entity_poly.entity_id
_entity_poly.type
_entity_poly.pdbx_seq_one_letter_code
_entity_poly.pdbx_strand_id
1 'polypeptide(L)'
;MIEFYNSMDQEFPKQYCPKIDEKKYGYLRRKSFRILLATNLHDDQDTLPSQLLTISELIDYLGPNRVSFHIQEGGSTDITRNVLHHMIPIINQHYAMPPEDGRYQISEERIDWTTENKISITARLRNRLLEPLHHNPDKFKYLLIFEDIGLCARDVLEMIHHHIEQGAHASCSMDWQDHYGMYDVWTFRDIEGMLLQPQSLDSKRRDPSNGDFMRENPFTWARWKAMLPFQVFTCWNGMMLADVKPILDANITFREGHRGECAENEKYLFCKDLWRNHYRKIQMVPTVNVAYSSTSQERTMRRNNEELAEGRDELTRDIVWKDEPPERVFCLSLPHRNGKSIHPWHQLHQWRDPANQRTLRAQGSDHITPENSMHAAAPEEELSQRSGAIVMQYLKLAHAIHHVGSSIRRAENRVVLRRTAPVPIGVEHKPVVPSILLVVEVPINRALSRRDQMLLTNKDADLMPPPTSMPQRKRCRPDTGIEENSRIKVRTLVQRIS
;
A
#
# COMPACT_ATOMS: atom_id res chain seq x y z
N MET A 1 -4.63 -20.51 7.88
CA MET A 1 -3.38 -19.86 7.43
C MET A 1 -2.84 -18.87 8.46
N ILE A 2 -3.67 -17.92 8.93
CA ILE A 2 -3.28 -16.85 9.86
C ILE A 2 -2.67 -17.37 11.19
N GLU A 3 -3.29 -18.37 11.84
CA GLU A 3 -2.76 -18.96 13.08
C GLU A 3 -1.38 -19.62 12.88
N PHE A 4 -1.16 -20.22 11.70
CA PHE A 4 0.08 -20.89 11.35
C PHE A 4 1.20 -19.90 10.98
N TYR A 5 0.89 -18.79 10.29
CA TYR A 5 1.84 -17.71 10.03
C TYR A 5 2.25 -17.00 11.33
N ASN A 6 1.28 -16.82 12.24
CA ASN A 6 1.54 -16.26 13.57
C ASN A 6 2.38 -17.20 14.45
N SER A 7 2.31 -18.52 14.27
CA SER A 7 3.08 -19.52 15.05
C SER A 7 4.50 -19.77 14.54
N MET A 8 4.97 -19.09 13.49
CA MET A 8 6.36 -19.20 13.03
C MET A 8 7.32 -18.39 13.94
N ASP A 9 8.48 -18.92 14.30
CA ASP A 9 9.45 -18.34 15.25
C ASP A 9 9.90 -16.89 14.97
N GLN A 10 10.50 -16.27 16.01
CA GLN A 10 11.00 -14.89 16.10
C GLN A 10 12.17 -14.54 15.15
N GLU A 11 12.72 -15.49 14.39
CA GLU A 11 13.92 -15.28 13.55
C GLU A 11 13.64 -14.64 12.18
N PHE A 12 12.37 -14.47 11.78
CA PHE A 12 12.03 -13.90 10.47
C PHE A 12 11.31 -12.55 10.63
N PRO A 13 11.68 -11.51 9.87
CA PRO A 13 11.03 -10.22 9.97
C PRO A 13 9.62 -10.31 9.37
N LYS A 14 8.65 -10.71 10.21
CA LYS A 14 7.22 -10.71 9.88
C LYS A 14 6.78 -9.29 9.58
N GLN A 15 6.20 -9.09 8.40
CA GLN A 15 5.41 -7.89 8.17
C GLN A 15 4.23 -7.91 9.13
N TYR A 16 4.04 -6.82 9.86
CA TYR A 16 2.90 -6.66 10.75
C TYR A 16 1.68 -6.27 9.91
N CYS A 17 0.72 -7.18 9.79
CA CYS A 17 -0.58 -6.90 9.18
C CYS A 17 -1.66 -6.74 10.27
N PRO A 18 -2.34 -5.57 10.34
CA PRO A 18 -3.46 -5.39 11.26
C PRO A 18 -4.58 -6.38 10.96
N LYS A 19 -5.32 -6.79 12.00
CA LYS A 19 -6.50 -7.65 11.82
C LYS A 19 -7.59 -6.92 11.06
N ILE A 20 -8.34 -7.67 10.24
CA ILE A 20 -9.53 -7.15 9.57
C ILE A 20 -10.61 -6.85 10.61
N ASP A 21 -11.08 -5.61 10.65
CA ASP A 21 -12.20 -5.18 11.51
C ASP A 21 -13.54 -5.46 10.80
N GLU A 22 -14.25 -6.48 11.27
CA GLU A 22 -15.55 -6.87 10.72
C GLU A 22 -16.65 -5.81 10.91
N LYS A 23 -16.57 -4.98 11.96
CA LYS A 23 -17.54 -3.90 12.16
C LYS A 23 -17.34 -2.80 11.12
N LYS A 24 -16.09 -2.50 10.78
CA LYS A 24 -15.73 -1.49 9.78
C LYS A 24 -15.94 -1.99 8.35
N TYR A 25 -15.41 -3.16 8.00
CA TYR A 25 -15.36 -3.63 6.61
C TYR A 25 -16.46 -4.61 6.21
N GLY A 26 -17.23 -5.15 7.17
CA GLY A 26 -18.21 -6.20 6.91
C GLY A 26 -19.30 -5.83 5.89
N TYR A 27 -19.54 -4.54 5.64
CA TYR A 27 -20.47 -4.08 4.61
C TYR A 27 -19.94 -4.26 3.18
N LEU A 28 -18.62 -4.35 2.98
CA LEU A 28 -18.01 -4.55 1.66
C LEU A 28 -18.45 -5.88 1.04
N ARG A 29 -18.65 -6.93 1.86
CA ARG A 29 -19.22 -8.22 1.43
C ARG A 29 -20.65 -8.13 0.89
N ARG A 30 -21.39 -7.07 1.24
CA ARG A 30 -22.77 -6.84 0.75
C ARG A 30 -22.82 -5.95 -0.49
N LYS A 31 -21.75 -5.21 -0.80
CA LYS A 31 -21.67 -4.38 -2.01
C LYS A 31 -21.40 -5.27 -3.24
N SER A 32 -22.04 -4.98 -4.36
CA SER A 32 -21.74 -5.66 -5.63
C SER A 32 -20.59 -4.95 -6.34
N PHE A 33 -19.41 -5.56 -6.34
CA PHE A 33 -18.25 -5.13 -7.11
C PHE A 33 -17.29 -6.30 -7.30
N ARG A 34 -16.45 -6.18 -8.33
CA ARG A 34 -15.27 -7.02 -8.54
C ARG A 34 -14.04 -6.12 -8.65
N ILE A 35 -12.95 -6.54 -8.01
CA ILE A 35 -11.67 -5.83 -8.01
C ILE A 35 -10.61 -6.67 -8.73
N LEU A 36 -9.80 -6.00 -9.54
CA LEU A 36 -8.57 -6.56 -10.12
C LEU A 36 -7.36 -6.04 -9.34
N LEU A 37 -6.59 -6.93 -8.74
CA LEU A 37 -5.29 -6.65 -8.13
C LEU A 37 -4.20 -6.85 -9.19
N ALA A 38 -3.45 -5.82 -9.55
CA ALA A 38 -2.47 -5.90 -10.61
C ALA A 38 -1.09 -5.40 -10.16
N THR A 39 -0.02 -6.09 -10.55
CA THR A 39 1.34 -5.68 -10.17
C THR A 39 2.39 -6.14 -11.18
N ASN A 40 3.46 -5.36 -11.29
CA ASN A 40 4.69 -5.71 -12.01
C ASN A 40 5.76 -6.04 -10.97
N LEU A 41 6.37 -7.23 -11.04
CA LEU A 41 7.38 -7.69 -10.09
C LEU A 41 8.71 -7.98 -10.79
N HIS A 42 9.82 -7.66 -10.14
CA HIS A 42 11.18 -8.04 -10.53
C HIS A 42 12.04 -8.09 -9.27
N ASP A 43 12.63 -9.25 -8.98
CA ASP A 43 13.43 -9.52 -7.78
C ASP A 43 12.68 -9.19 -6.45
N ASP A 44 11.43 -9.66 -6.33
CA ASP A 44 10.52 -9.36 -5.22
C ASP A 44 10.37 -10.51 -4.19
N GLN A 45 11.40 -11.36 -4.03
CA GLN A 45 11.29 -12.53 -3.15
C GLN A 45 10.94 -12.20 -1.68
N ASP A 46 11.30 -11.00 -1.22
CA ASP A 46 11.19 -10.56 0.17
C ASP A 46 9.75 -10.13 0.53
N THR A 47 9.02 -9.48 -0.39
CA THR A 47 7.66 -8.99 -0.12
C THR A 47 6.57 -9.88 -0.72
N LEU A 48 6.89 -10.65 -1.76
CA LEU A 48 5.97 -11.59 -2.42
C LEU A 48 5.20 -12.55 -1.47
N PRO A 49 5.78 -13.09 -0.36
CA PRO A 49 5.01 -13.91 0.58
C PRO A 49 3.82 -13.17 1.19
N SER A 50 4.00 -11.88 1.53
CA SER A 50 2.95 -11.02 2.09
C SER A 50 1.86 -10.71 1.06
N GLN A 51 2.25 -10.51 -0.19
CA GLN A 51 1.34 -10.22 -1.30
C GLN A 51 0.45 -11.43 -1.61
N LEU A 52 1.03 -12.63 -1.73
CA LEU A 52 0.28 -13.86 -1.98
C LEU A 52 -0.67 -14.22 -0.82
N LEU A 53 -0.22 -13.98 0.42
CA LEU A 53 -1.08 -14.14 1.60
C LEU A 53 -2.24 -13.14 1.56
N THR A 54 -1.96 -11.87 1.23
CA THR A 54 -2.99 -10.83 1.11
C THR A 54 -4.03 -11.17 0.04
N ILE A 55 -3.60 -11.63 -1.13
CA ILE A 55 -4.51 -12.08 -2.20
C ILE A 55 -5.43 -13.19 -1.67
N SER A 56 -4.85 -14.18 -0.98
CA SER A 56 -5.61 -15.30 -0.40
C SER A 56 -6.61 -14.83 0.67
N GLU A 57 -6.18 -13.95 1.58
CA GLU A 57 -7.05 -13.38 2.61
C GLU A 57 -8.19 -12.53 2.04
N LEU A 58 -7.94 -11.78 0.96
CA LEU A 58 -8.98 -11.03 0.27
C LEU A 58 -9.98 -11.94 -0.43
N ILE A 59 -9.53 -13.04 -1.03
CA ILE A 59 -10.41 -14.06 -1.61
C ILE A 59 -11.26 -14.72 -0.52
N ASP A 60 -10.66 -15.09 0.60
CA ASP A 60 -11.38 -15.63 1.77
C ASP A 60 -12.43 -14.63 2.30
N TYR A 61 -12.07 -13.34 2.36
CA TYR A 61 -12.92 -12.32 2.95
C TYR A 61 -14.05 -11.85 2.02
N LEU A 62 -13.74 -11.52 0.76
CA LEU A 62 -14.70 -10.95 -0.21
C LEU A 62 -15.37 -12.02 -1.08
N GLY A 63 -14.74 -13.18 -1.22
CA GLY A 63 -15.15 -14.29 -2.07
C GLY A 63 -14.42 -14.32 -3.43
N PRO A 64 -14.20 -15.52 -4.01
CA PRO A 64 -13.44 -15.70 -5.25
C PRO A 64 -14.08 -15.04 -6.48
N ASN A 65 -15.40 -14.85 -6.47
CA ASN A 65 -16.11 -14.15 -7.55
C ASN A 65 -15.90 -12.64 -7.58
N ARG A 66 -15.25 -12.08 -6.53
CA ARG A 66 -15.07 -10.63 -6.37
C ARG A 66 -13.63 -10.19 -6.46
N VAL A 67 -12.68 -11.10 -6.33
CA VAL A 67 -11.25 -10.78 -6.35
C VAL A 67 -10.64 -11.48 -7.55
N SER A 68 -9.88 -10.73 -8.33
CA SER A 68 -9.05 -11.26 -9.41
C SER A 68 -7.69 -10.63 -9.30
N PHE A 69 -6.67 -11.30 -9.80
CA PHE A 69 -5.32 -10.78 -9.80
C PHE A 69 -4.61 -11.03 -11.12
N HIS A 70 -3.68 -10.14 -11.45
CA HIS A 70 -2.85 -10.21 -12.63
C HIS A 70 -1.42 -9.75 -12.29
N ILE A 71 -0.49 -10.70 -12.28
CA ILE A 71 0.91 -10.48 -11.92
C ILE A 71 1.77 -10.54 -13.19
N GLN A 72 2.52 -9.49 -13.48
CA GLN A 72 3.50 -9.45 -14.55
C GLN A 72 4.90 -9.56 -13.93
N GLU A 73 5.61 -10.62 -14.22
CA GLU A 73 6.97 -10.87 -13.73
C GLU A 73 7.97 -10.45 -14.82
N GLY A 74 8.97 -9.65 -14.46
CA GLY A 74 9.90 -8.97 -15.35
C GLY A 74 11.28 -9.61 -15.49
N GLY A 75 11.40 -10.94 -15.44
CA GLY A 75 12.67 -11.63 -15.62
C GLY A 75 13.60 -11.59 -14.40
N SER A 76 13.05 -11.85 -13.21
CA SER A 76 13.77 -11.90 -11.94
C SER A 76 14.92 -12.91 -11.98
N THR A 77 16.01 -12.55 -11.31
CA THR A 77 17.20 -13.38 -11.07
C THR A 77 17.11 -14.15 -9.76
N ASP A 78 16.26 -13.69 -8.85
CA ASP A 78 15.97 -14.34 -7.58
C ASP A 78 14.91 -15.46 -7.70
N ILE A 79 14.37 -15.93 -6.57
CA ILE A 79 13.39 -17.02 -6.58
C ILE A 79 11.95 -16.61 -6.94
N THR A 80 11.66 -15.33 -7.19
CA THR A 80 10.32 -14.77 -7.48
C THR A 80 9.61 -15.55 -8.57
N ARG A 81 10.31 -15.83 -9.68
CA ARG A 81 9.77 -16.62 -10.82
C ARG A 81 9.32 -18.00 -10.39
N ASN A 82 10.17 -18.71 -9.64
CA ASN A 82 9.90 -20.06 -9.18
C ASN A 82 8.72 -20.08 -8.22
N VAL A 83 8.64 -19.10 -7.32
CA VAL A 83 7.52 -18.97 -6.39
C VAL A 83 6.21 -18.78 -7.14
N LEU A 84 6.13 -17.81 -8.05
CA LEU A 84 4.91 -17.54 -8.82
C LEU A 84 4.47 -18.78 -9.61
N HIS A 85 5.41 -19.48 -10.24
CA HIS A 85 5.15 -20.69 -11.01
C HIS A 85 4.50 -21.81 -10.18
N HIS A 86 4.87 -21.96 -8.91
CA HIS A 86 4.32 -23.02 -8.06
C HIS A 86 3.10 -22.57 -7.26
N MET A 87 3.10 -21.34 -6.75
CA MET A 87 2.09 -20.87 -5.79
C MET A 87 0.79 -20.43 -6.46
N ILE A 88 0.85 -19.77 -7.63
CA ILE A 88 -0.36 -19.28 -8.30
C ILE A 88 -1.30 -20.43 -8.71
N PRO A 89 -0.83 -21.55 -9.31
CA PRO A 89 -1.69 -22.70 -9.57
C PRO A 89 -2.34 -23.29 -8.31
N ILE A 90 -1.60 -23.33 -7.19
CA ILE A 90 -2.12 -23.81 -5.90
C ILE A 90 -3.23 -22.89 -5.39
N ILE A 91 -3.03 -21.57 -5.42
CA ILE A 91 -4.03 -20.58 -5.01
C ILE A 91 -5.28 -20.72 -5.90
N ASN A 92 -5.10 -20.76 -7.22
CA ASN A 92 -6.21 -20.86 -8.15
C ASN A 92 -7.03 -22.15 -7.95
N GLN A 93 -6.34 -23.30 -7.81
CA GLN A 93 -6.99 -24.57 -7.54
C GLN A 93 -7.71 -24.57 -6.19
N HIS A 94 -7.09 -23.99 -5.15
CA HIS A 94 -7.66 -23.96 -3.81
C HIS A 94 -8.98 -23.18 -3.77
N TYR A 95 -9.03 -22.04 -4.45
CA TYR A 95 -10.20 -21.16 -4.48
C TYR A 95 -11.14 -21.40 -5.66
N ALA A 96 -10.88 -22.42 -6.48
CA ALA A 96 -11.61 -22.70 -7.72
C ALA A 96 -11.71 -21.47 -8.65
N MET A 97 -10.62 -20.70 -8.72
CA MET A 97 -10.52 -19.50 -9.55
C MET A 97 -10.43 -19.91 -11.03
N PRO A 98 -11.22 -19.27 -11.91
CA PRO A 98 -11.01 -19.37 -13.35
C PRO A 98 -9.60 -18.90 -13.74
N PRO A 99 -8.94 -19.51 -14.74
CA PRO A 99 -7.61 -19.09 -15.19
C PRO A 99 -7.51 -17.62 -15.57
N GLU A 100 -8.59 -17.02 -16.08
CA GLU A 100 -8.68 -15.60 -16.43
C GLU A 100 -8.74 -14.65 -15.22
N ASP A 101 -9.01 -15.18 -14.02
CA ASP A 101 -9.16 -14.41 -12.78
C ASP A 101 -7.93 -14.44 -11.89
N GLY A 102 -7.09 -15.47 -12.00
CA GLY A 102 -5.83 -15.60 -11.27
C GLY A 102 -4.66 -15.74 -12.22
N ARG A 103 -4.31 -14.64 -12.91
CA ARG A 103 -3.31 -14.64 -13.98
C ARG A 103 -1.93 -14.28 -13.44
N TYR A 104 -0.91 -14.95 -13.96
CA TYR A 104 0.46 -14.47 -13.91
C TYR A 104 1.11 -14.65 -15.28
N GLN A 105 2.03 -13.76 -15.62
CA GLN A 105 2.79 -13.82 -16.87
C GLN A 105 4.26 -13.55 -16.56
N ILE A 106 5.14 -14.41 -17.07
CA ILE A 106 6.58 -14.26 -16.95
C ILE A 106 7.09 -13.67 -18.26
N SER A 107 7.69 -12.49 -18.18
CA SER A 107 8.30 -11.79 -19.31
C SER A 107 9.77 -12.19 -19.41
N GLU A 108 10.16 -12.72 -20.58
CA GLU A 108 11.56 -13.00 -20.93
C GLU A 108 12.23 -11.78 -21.59
N GLU A 109 11.55 -10.64 -21.62
CA GLU A 109 12.04 -9.43 -22.25
C GLU A 109 13.30 -8.91 -21.52
N ARG A 110 14.40 -8.79 -22.27
CA ARG A 110 15.62 -8.14 -21.79
C ARG A 110 15.56 -6.66 -22.11
N ILE A 111 15.45 -5.85 -21.07
CA ILE A 111 15.36 -4.39 -21.19
C ILE A 111 16.75 -3.77 -21.04
N ASP A 112 17.18 -3.01 -22.04
CA ASP A 112 18.38 -2.18 -21.94
C ASP A 112 18.02 -0.80 -21.35
N TRP A 113 18.20 -0.69 -20.05
CA TRP A 113 17.96 0.54 -19.29
C TRP A 113 18.94 1.69 -19.57
N THR A 114 19.93 1.48 -20.45
CA THR A 114 20.96 2.49 -20.75
C THR A 114 20.66 3.29 -22.01
N THR A 115 19.93 2.71 -22.96
CA THR A 115 19.67 3.31 -24.28
C THR A 115 18.24 3.80 -24.46
N GLU A 116 17.28 3.18 -23.74
CA GLU A 116 15.86 3.50 -23.84
C GLU A 116 15.38 4.50 -22.77
N ASN A 117 14.30 5.23 -23.07
CA ASN A 117 13.67 6.12 -22.11
C ASN A 117 12.97 5.31 -21.01
N LYS A 118 13.44 5.46 -19.75
CA LYS A 118 12.92 4.71 -18.60
C LYS A 118 11.41 4.89 -18.40
N ILE A 119 10.87 6.08 -18.64
CA ILE A 119 9.44 6.37 -18.47
C ILE A 119 8.62 5.67 -19.55
N SER A 120 9.10 5.66 -20.80
CA SER A 120 8.45 4.92 -21.89
C SER A 120 8.42 3.41 -21.62
N ILE A 121 9.54 2.84 -21.15
CA ILE A 121 9.61 1.42 -20.77
C ILE A 121 8.62 1.11 -19.64
N THR A 122 8.71 1.84 -18.53
CA THR A 122 7.86 1.60 -17.35
C THR A 122 6.39 1.77 -17.69
N ALA A 123 6.04 2.78 -18.50
CA ALA A 123 4.70 2.97 -19.02
C ALA A 123 4.21 1.75 -19.83
N ARG A 124 5.01 1.27 -20.78
CA ARG A 124 4.68 0.09 -21.58
C ARG A 124 4.48 -1.15 -20.71
N LEU A 125 5.32 -1.36 -19.70
CA LEU A 125 5.18 -2.50 -18.78
C LEU A 125 3.90 -2.37 -17.94
N ARG A 126 3.60 -1.19 -17.39
CA ARG A 126 2.36 -0.97 -16.62
C ARG A 126 1.10 -1.06 -17.47
N ASN A 127 1.15 -0.71 -18.75
CA ASN A 127 0.01 -0.90 -19.65
C ASN A 127 -0.38 -2.37 -19.80
N ARG A 128 0.53 -3.33 -19.58
CA ARG A 128 0.17 -4.76 -19.53
C ARG A 128 -0.78 -5.07 -18.38
N LEU A 129 -0.71 -4.32 -17.27
CA LEU A 129 -1.62 -4.46 -16.14
C LEU A 129 -3.06 -4.06 -16.47
N LEU A 130 -3.27 -3.24 -17.50
CA LEU A 130 -4.58 -2.82 -17.97
C LEU A 130 -5.22 -3.82 -18.96
N GLU A 131 -4.44 -4.76 -19.49
CA GLU A 131 -4.89 -5.76 -20.47
C GLU A 131 -6.19 -6.48 -20.05
N PRO A 132 -6.36 -6.96 -18.80
CA PRO A 132 -7.59 -7.65 -18.40
C PRO A 132 -8.84 -6.77 -18.47
N LEU A 133 -8.68 -5.45 -18.30
CA LEU A 133 -9.78 -4.48 -18.38
C LEU A 133 -10.25 -4.33 -19.83
N HIS A 134 -9.34 -4.30 -20.80
CA HIS A 134 -9.71 -4.19 -22.22
C HIS A 134 -10.39 -5.46 -22.75
N HIS A 135 -9.98 -6.63 -22.27
CA HIS A 135 -10.62 -7.89 -22.66
C HIS A 135 -12.00 -8.09 -22.04
N ASN A 136 -12.25 -7.53 -20.85
CA ASN A 136 -13.49 -7.69 -20.11
C ASN A 136 -13.93 -6.34 -19.48
N PRO A 137 -14.37 -5.37 -20.30
CA PRO A 137 -14.59 -3.98 -19.87
C PRO A 137 -15.61 -3.84 -18.75
N ASP A 138 -16.63 -4.70 -18.71
CA ASP A 138 -17.71 -4.63 -17.71
C ASP A 138 -17.46 -5.51 -16.47
N LYS A 139 -16.34 -6.25 -16.44
CA LYS A 139 -16.10 -7.28 -15.41
C LYS A 139 -15.62 -6.68 -14.09
N PHE A 140 -14.85 -5.60 -14.14
CA PHE A 140 -14.19 -5.02 -12.98
C PHE A 140 -14.76 -3.64 -12.67
N LYS A 141 -15.08 -3.41 -11.41
CA LYS A 141 -15.44 -2.07 -10.94
C LYS A 141 -14.19 -1.28 -10.56
N TYR A 142 -13.26 -1.93 -9.87
CA TYR A 142 -12.06 -1.31 -9.36
C TYR A 142 -10.80 -2.03 -9.86
N LEU A 143 -9.76 -1.23 -10.10
CA LEU A 143 -8.41 -1.69 -10.35
C LEU A 143 -7.55 -1.24 -9.17
N LEU A 144 -6.87 -2.16 -8.49
CA LEU A 144 -5.84 -1.85 -7.53
C LEU A 144 -4.49 -2.25 -8.10
N ILE A 145 -3.62 -1.26 -8.29
CA ILE A 145 -2.24 -1.46 -8.71
C ILE A 145 -1.33 -1.28 -7.50
N PHE A 146 -0.39 -2.18 -7.31
CA PHE A 146 0.62 -2.09 -6.24
C PHE A 146 2.01 -2.43 -6.79
N GLU A 147 3.03 -1.82 -6.21
CA GLU A 147 4.44 -2.12 -6.51
C GLU A 147 4.92 -3.35 -5.71
N ASP A 148 6.23 -3.60 -5.67
CA ASP A 148 6.97 -4.58 -4.85
C ASP A 148 6.99 -4.21 -3.34
N ILE A 149 5.81 -3.89 -2.81
CA ILE A 149 5.62 -3.49 -1.41
C ILE A 149 5.12 -4.66 -0.56
N GLY A 150 5.40 -4.57 0.74
CA GLY A 150 4.70 -5.36 1.73
C GLY A 150 3.20 -5.03 1.72
N LEU A 151 2.35 -6.02 1.50
CA LEU A 151 0.90 -5.83 1.37
C LEU A 151 0.13 -6.51 2.51
N CYS A 152 -1.00 -5.91 2.93
CA CYS A 152 -1.90 -6.47 3.93
C CYS A 152 -3.36 -6.37 3.46
N ALA A 153 -4.16 -7.43 3.68
CA ALA A 153 -5.57 -7.43 3.28
C ALA A 153 -6.39 -6.33 3.95
N ARG A 154 -6.12 -6.03 5.24
CA ARG A 154 -6.75 -4.91 5.95
C ARG A 154 -6.52 -3.58 5.24
N ASP A 155 -5.32 -3.34 4.72
CA ASP A 155 -4.95 -2.07 4.07
C ASP A 155 -5.65 -1.91 2.72
N VAL A 156 -5.81 -3.01 1.97
CA VAL A 156 -6.64 -3.04 0.76
C VAL A 156 -8.12 -2.75 1.08
N LEU A 157 -8.66 -3.37 2.14
CA LEU A 157 -10.05 -3.13 2.56
C LEU A 157 -10.27 -1.69 3.06
N GLU A 158 -9.31 -1.12 3.77
CA GLU A 158 -9.31 0.28 4.21
C GLU A 158 -9.29 1.24 3.01
N MET A 159 -8.45 0.94 2.00
CA MET A 159 -8.40 1.72 0.77
C MET A 159 -9.76 1.70 0.05
N ILE A 160 -10.36 0.51 -0.11
CA ILE A 160 -11.70 0.35 -0.72
C ILE A 160 -12.76 1.09 0.09
N HIS A 161 -12.70 1.01 1.42
CA HIS A 161 -13.64 1.67 2.32
C HIS A 161 -13.65 3.18 2.09
N HIS A 162 -12.49 3.84 2.19
CA HIS A 162 -12.38 5.28 1.97
C HIS A 162 -12.64 5.69 0.53
N HIS A 163 -12.29 4.86 -0.46
CA HIS A 163 -12.62 5.10 -1.86
C HIS A 163 -14.13 5.17 -2.08
N ILE A 164 -14.89 4.23 -1.51
CA ILE A 164 -16.35 4.19 -1.59
C ILE A 164 -17.00 5.33 -0.81
N GLU A 165 -16.58 5.56 0.44
CA GLU A 165 -17.19 6.59 1.30
C GLU A 165 -16.99 7.99 0.73
N GLN A 166 -15.80 8.28 0.21
CA GLN A 166 -15.49 9.61 -0.33
C GLN A 166 -15.98 9.79 -1.78
N GLY A 167 -16.43 8.71 -2.43
CA GLY A 167 -16.79 8.72 -3.85
C GLY A 167 -15.62 9.17 -4.74
N ALA A 168 -14.42 8.69 -4.42
CA ALA A 168 -13.19 9.02 -5.12
C ALA A 168 -13.11 8.28 -6.45
N HIS A 169 -12.44 8.86 -7.45
CA HIS A 169 -12.10 8.18 -8.70
C HIS A 169 -10.76 7.43 -8.59
N ALA A 170 -9.86 7.90 -7.73
CA ALA A 170 -8.61 7.24 -7.38
C ALA A 170 -8.23 7.50 -5.93
N SER A 171 -7.63 6.50 -5.28
CA SER A 171 -7.14 6.55 -3.90
C SER A 171 -5.75 5.93 -3.81
N CYS A 172 -4.82 6.57 -3.11
CA CYS A 172 -3.44 6.09 -2.97
C CYS A 172 -3.02 5.92 -1.51
N SER A 173 -2.05 5.02 -1.29
CA SER A 173 -1.44 4.77 0.02
C SER A 173 -0.37 5.80 0.36
N MET A 174 -0.04 5.91 1.66
CA MET A 174 1.20 6.52 2.12
C MET A 174 2.32 5.48 2.01
N ASP A 175 3.40 5.84 1.35
CA ASP A 175 4.53 4.94 1.07
C ASP A 175 5.80 5.46 1.73
N TRP A 176 6.45 4.62 2.53
CA TRP A 176 7.51 5.04 3.44
C TRP A 176 8.87 4.46 3.05
N GLN A 177 9.88 5.32 2.97
CA GLN A 177 11.27 4.88 2.87
C GLN A 177 11.85 4.59 4.26
N ASP A 178 11.51 5.44 5.23
CA ASP A 178 11.95 5.39 6.62
C ASP A 178 11.01 6.23 7.51
N HIS A 179 11.34 6.39 8.79
CA HIS A 179 10.54 7.17 9.74
C HIS A 179 10.33 8.64 9.35
N TYR A 180 11.24 9.21 8.57
CA TYR A 180 11.28 10.64 8.25
C TYR A 180 10.87 10.95 6.81
N GLY A 181 10.52 9.93 6.01
CA GLY A 181 10.50 10.08 4.55
C GLY A 181 9.55 9.18 3.86
N MET A 182 8.78 9.80 2.97
CA MET A 182 8.03 9.06 1.99
C MET A 182 8.96 8.58 0.88
N TYR A 183 8.66 7.40 0.36
CA TYR A 183 9.27 6.91 -0.87
C TYR A 183 8.59 7.56 -2.08
N ASP A 184 9.33 7.67 -3.20
CA ASP A 184 8.78 8.14 -4.48
C ASP A 184 8.07 9.52 -4.44
N VAL A 185 8.49 10.43 -3.55
CA VAL A 185 7.85 11.75 -3.34
C VAL A 185 7.75 12.61 -4.59
N TRP A 186 8.60 12.38 -5.59
CA TRP A 186 8.54 13.03 -6.90
C TRP A 186 7.27 12.75 -7.70
N THR A 187 6.53 11.67 -7.41
CA THR A 187 5.26 11.33 -8.08
C THR A 187 4.08 12.14 -7.56
N PHE A 188 4.22 12.65 -6.34
CA PHE A 188 3.10 13.19 -5.60
C PHE A 188 2.96 14.71 -5.80
N ARG A 189 1.73 15.19 -6.00
CA ARG A 189 1.40 16.61 -5.88
C ARG A 189 0.15 16.82 -5.05
N ASP A 190 0.21 17.74 -4.11
CA ASP A 190 -0.95 18.11 -3.32
C ASP A 190 -1.96 18.86 -4.20
N ILE A 191 -3.10 19.23 -3.62
CA ILE A 191 -4.15 19.90 -4.41
C ILE A 191 -3.76 21.31 -4.89
N GLU A 192 -2.69 21.90 -4.36
CA GLU A 192 -2.13 23.18 -4.81
C GLU A 192 -0.98 22.99 -5.83
N GLY A 193 -0.66 21.75 -6.18
CA GLY A 193 0.41 21.45 -7.13
C GLY A 193 1.82 21.43 -6.53
N MET A 194 1.96 21.42 -5.20
CA MET A 194 3.22 21.32 -4.45
C MET A 194 3.61 19.85 -4.20
N LEU A 195 4.88 19.58 -3.92
CA LEU A 195 5.31 18.26 -3.40
C LEU A 195 4.75 18.03 -1.99
N LEU A 196 4.37 16.79 -1.64
CA LEU A 196 3.92 16.48 -0.27
C LEU A 196 5.06 16.64 0.74
N GLN A 197 6.25 16.18 0.37
CA GLN A 197 7.45 16.35 1.16
C GLN A 197 8.32 17.34 0.39
N PRO A 198 8.39 18.60 0.84
CA PRO A 198 9.31 19.58 0.27
C PRO A 198 10.72 18.99 0.21
N GLN A 199 11.41 19.26 -0.90
CA GLN A 199 12.81 18.91 -1.06
C GLN A 199 13.58 20.19 -1.33
N SER A 200 14.81 20.25 -0.81
CA SER A 200 15.75 21.31 -1.17
C SER A 200 16.00 21.24 -2.67
N LEU A 201 15.64 22.32 -3.38
CA LEU A 201 15.82 22.44 -4.83
C LEU A 201 17.29 22.48 -5.24
N ASP A 202 18.20 22.73 -4.29
CA ASP A 202 19.59 23.09 -4.54
C ASP A 202 20.61 22.08 -3.98
N SER A 203 20.17 20.93 -3.46
CA SER A 203 21.11 19.97 -2.88
C SER A 203 20.80 18.53 -3.24
N LYS A 204 21.85 17.79 -3.60
CA LYS A 204 21.96 16.32 -3.53
C LYS A 204 21.74 15.75 -2.11
N ARG A 205 21.15 16.54 -1.20
CA ARG A 205 20.85 16.24 0.18
C ARG A 205 19.35 16.40 0.37
N ARG A 206 18.74 15.36 0.92
CA ARG A 206 17.37 15.38 1.43
C ARG A 206 17.22 16.56 2.38
N ASP A 207 16.11 17.27 2.28
CA ASP A 207 15.78 18.34 3.22
C ASP A 207 15.83 17.78 4.66
N PRO A 208 16.67 18.34 5.56
CA PRO A 208 16.78 17.89 6.95
C PRO A 208 15.55 18.23 7.79
N SER A 209 14.47 18.76 7.21
CA SER A 209 13.24 19.20 7.90
C SER A 209 12.47 18.12 8.68
N ASN A 210 12.99 16.88 8.82
CA ASN A 210 12.51 15.87 9.77
C ASN A 210 10.98 15.67 9.76
N GLY A 211 10.36 15.57 8.58
CA GLY A 211 8.93 15.28 8.48
C GLY A 211 8.02 16.52 8.44
N ASP A 212 8.51 17.66 7.95
CA ASP A 212 7.69 18.82 7.55
C ASP A 212 6.90 18.53 6.26
N PHE A 213 6.03 17.52 6.31
CA PHE A 213 5.13 17.18 5.20
C PHE A 213 4.09 18.29 5.03
N MET A 214 3.67 18.57 3.80
CA MET A 214 2.52 19.42 3.48
C MET A 214 2.64 20.84 4.06
N ARG A 215 3.86 21.32 4.31
CA ARG A 215 4.14 22.64 4.89
C ARG A 215 3.40 23.77 4.18
N GLU A 216 3.32 23.66 2.86
CA GLU A 216 2.72 24.65 1.96
C GLU A 216 1.19 24.55 1.93
N ASN A 217 0.59 23.55 2.60
CA ASN A 217 -0.84 23.27 2.59
C ASN A 217 -1.35 22.85 3.99
N PRO A 218 -1.69 23.83 4.84
CA PRO A 218 -2.10 23.56 6.22
C PRO A 218 -3.39 22.74 6.34
N PHE A 219 -4.28 22.79 5.34
CA PHE A 219 -5.50 21.98 5.35
C PHE A 219 -5.18 20.50 5.09
N THR A 220 -4.34 20.22 4.09
CA THR A 220 -3.85 18.87 3.82
C THR A 220 -3.08 18.33 5.01
N TRP A 221 -2.20 19.14 5.61
CA TRP A 221 -1.50 18.81 6.86
C TRP A 221 -2.45 18.42 8.00
N ALA A 222 -3.46 19.25 8.27
CA ALA A 222 -4.43 19.01 9.34
C ALA A 222 -5.19 17.70 9.13
N ARG A 223 -5.63 17.41 7.90
CA ARG A 223 -6.32 16.15 7.57
C ARG A 223 -5.40 14.94 7.71
N TRP A 224 -4.14 15.06 7.26
CA TRP A 224 -3.15 14.00 7.44
C TRP A 224 -2.88 13.70 8.92
N LYS A 225 -2.69 14.73 9.76
CA LYS A 225 -2.54 14.61 11.22
C LYS A 225 -3.76 13.98 11.89
N ALA A 226 -4.96 14.31 11.40
CA ALA A 226 -6.21 13.69 11.83
C ALA A 226 -6.45 12.28 11.27
N MET A 227 -5.53 11.78 10.43
CA MET A 227 -5.63 10.50 9.74
C MET A 227 -6.94 10.38 8.97
N LEU A 228 -7.30 11.46 8.28
CA LEU A 228 -8.45 11.57 7.39
C LEU A 228 -7.97 11.66 5.94
N PRO A 229 -8.67 11.04 4.98
CA PRO A 229 -8.31 11.16 3.57
C PRO A 229 -8.31 12.61 3.09
N PHE A 230 -7.43 12.97 2.17
CA PHE A 230 -7.34 14.33 1.62
C PHE A 230 -7.15 14.30 0.10
N GLN A 231 -7.67 15.32 -0.59
CA GLN A 231 -7.56 15.43 -2.04
C GLN A 231 -6.16 15.85 -2.48
N VAL A 232 -5.73 15.32 -3.63
CA VAL A 232 -4.40 15.54 -4.19
C VAL A 232 -4.51 15.73 -5.71
N PHE A 233 -3.54 16.40 -6.31
CA PHE A 233 -3.47 16.49 -7.77
C PHE A 233 -2.94 15.18 -8.38
N THR A 234 -1.84 14.64 -7.85
CA THR A 234 -1.34 13.32 -8.26
C THR A 234 -0.89 12.50 -7.05
N CYS A 235 -1.11 11.19 -7.12
CA CYS A 235 -0.58 10.23 -6.16
C CYS A 235 -0.38 8.88 -6.84
N TRP A 236 0.42 8.01 -6.24
CA TRP A 236 0.43 6.58 -6.55
C TRP A 236 1.31 5.86 -5.53
N ASN A 237 2.54 6.38 -5.38
CA ASN A 237 3.62 5.83 -4.57
C ASN A 237 3.70 4.29 -4.67
N GLY A 238 3.30 3.57 -3.62
CA GLY A 238 3.35 2.10 -3.55
C GLY A 238 2.04 1.36 -3.90
N MET A 239 0.87 1.99 -3.77
CA MET A 239 -0.42 1.36 -4.08
C MET A 239 -1.49 2.39 -4.45
N MET A 240 -2.21 2.13 -5.54
CA MET A 240 -3.33 2.95 -6.02
C MET A 240 -4.56 2.08 -6.33
N LEU A 241 -5.72 2.50 -5.84
CA LEU A 241 -7.04 1.99 -6.21
C LEU A 241 -7.74 3.01 -7.11
N ALA A 242 -8.21 2.60 -8.28
CA ALA A 242 -8.92 3.45 -9.24
C ALA A 242 -10.23 2.81 -9.72
N ASP A 243 -11.20 3.66 -10.04
CA ASP A 243 -12.38 3.24 -10.80
C ASP A 243 -11.94 2.79 -12.21
N VAL A 244 -12.46 1.64 -12.67
CA VAL A 244 -12.16 1.11 -14.01
C VAL A 244 -12.84 1.90 -15.11
N LYS A 245 -14.07 2.38 -14.87
CA LYS A 245 -14.86 3.10 -15.87
C LYS A 245 -14.15 4.33 -16.43
N PRO A 246 -13.58 5.25 -15.62
CA PRO A 246 -12.76 6.36 -16.10
C PRO A 246 -11.61 5.94 -17.02
N ILE A 247 -10.92 4.84 -16.67
CA ILE A 247 -9.77 4.35 -17.43
C ILE A 247 -10.21 3.93 -18.84
N LEU A 248 -11.32 3.20 -18.94
CA LEU A 248 -11.83 2.70 -20.21
C LEU A 248 -12.50 3.79 -21.05
N ASP A 249 -13.41 4.57 -20.45
CA ASP A 249 -14.18 5.60 -21.15
C ASP A 249 -13.28 6.68 -21.77
N ALA A 250 -12.23 7.09 -21.04
CA ALA A 250 -11.29 8.11 -21.49
C ALA A 250 -9.99 7.54 -22.11
N ASN A 251 -9.90 6.22 -22.28
CA ASN A 251 -8.72 5.53 -22.80
C ASN A 251 -7.41 5.96 -22.09
N ILE A 252 -7.45 6.03 -20.77
CA ILE A 252 -6.30 6.42 -19.95
C ILE A 252 -5.31 5.27 -19.91
N THR A 253 -4.06 5.57 -20.27
CA THR A 253 -2.96 4.62 -20.30
C THR A 253 -1.73 5.24 -19.66
N PHE A 254 -0.80 4.39 -19.22
CA PHE A 254 0.53 4.85 -18.87
C PHE A 254 1.26 5.34 -20.10
N ARG A 255 1.92 6.49 -19.97
CA ARG A 255 2.62 7.11 -21.08
C ARG A 255 3.76 7.99 -20.60
N GLU A 256 4.62 8.36 -21.54
CA GLU A 256 5.53 9.48 -21.38
C GLU A 256 4.79 10.82 -21.58
N GLY A 257 5.45 11.91 -21.14
CA GLY A 257 4.93 13.25 -21.34
C GLY A 257 4.91 13.62 -22.82
N HIS A 258 3.80 14.20 -23.29
CA HIS A 258 3.72 14.68 -24.66
C HIS A 258 4.64 15.88 -24.89
N ARG A 259 4.77 16.32 -26.13
CA ARG A 259 5.58 17.49 -26.43
C ARG A 259 4.98 18.78 -25.85
N GLY A 260 5.81 19.56 -25.15
CA GLY A 260 5.33 20.70 -24.36
C GLY A 260 4.92 20.28 -22.94
N GLU A 261 4.69 18.97 -22.76
CA GLU A 261 4.62 18.12 -21.57
C GLU A 261 5.53 18.50 -20.41
N CYS A 262 5.10 18.45 -19.15
CA CYS A 262 6.07 18.16 -18.09
C CYS A 262 6.46 16.68 -18.24
N ALA A 263 7.74 16.39 -18.54
CA ALA A 263 8.22 15.02 -18.75
C ALA A 263 8.45 14.30 -17.40
N GLU A 264 7.35 14.10 -16.67
CA GLU A 264 7.30 13.40 -15.39
C GLU A 264 7.10 11.90 -15.59
N ASN A 265 7.08 11.16 -14.47
CA ASN A 265 6.80 9.74 -14.51
C ASN A 265 5.38 9.39 -14.95
N GLU A 266 5.23 8.15 -15.39
CA GLU A 266 4.00 7.59 -15.91
C GLU A 266 2.86 7.56 -14.89
N LYS A 267 3.18 7.44 -13.59
CA LYS A 267 2.19 7.44 -12.49
C LYS A 267 1.58 8.84 -12.30
N TYR A 268 2.42 9.88 -12.32
CA TYR A 268 2.00 11.28 -12.31
C TYR A 268 1.10 11.58 -13.51
N LEU A 269 1.52 11.17 -14.71
CA LEU A 269 0.78 11.42 -15.94
C LEU A 269 -0.57 10.70 -15.97
N PHE A 270 -0.66 9.51 -15.39
CA PHE A 270 -1.93 8.79 -15.24
C PHE A 270 -2.95 9.59 -14.40
N CYS A 271 -2.54 10.11 -13.24
CA CYS A 271 -3.40 10.97 -12.42
C CYS A 271 -3.76 12.28 -13.15
N LYS A 272 -2.79 12.89 -13.83
CA LYS A 272 -3.03 14.09 -14.63
C LYS A 272 -4.07 13.84 -15.74
N ASP A 273 -4.06 12.65 -16.35
CA ASP A 273 -5.04 12.29 -17.37
C ASP A 273 -6.43 12.04 -16.80
N LEU A 274 -6.54 11.51 -15.57
CA LEU A 274 -7.81 11.50 -14.84
C LEU A 274 -8.34 12.93 -14.66
N TRP A 275 -7.51 13.87 -14.20
CA TRP A 275 -7.88 15.29 -14.08
C TRP A 275 -8.33 15.90 -15.40
N ARG A 276 -7.57 15.68 -16.49
CA ARG A 276 -7.88 16.18 -17.84
C ARG A 276 -9.22 15.68 -18.36
N ASN A 277 -9.62 14.47 -17.96
CA ASN A 277 -10.90 13.85 -18.34
C ASN A 277 -11.99 14.06 -17.27
N HIS A 278 -11.83 15.06 -16.41
CA HIS A 278 -12.81 15.45 -15.38
C HIS A 278 -13.06 14.42 -14.27
N TYR A 279 -12.16 13.46 -14.09
CA TYR A 279 -12.13 12.54 -12.97
C TYR A 279 -11.24 13.08 -11.84
N ARG A 280 -11.72 14.12 -11.16
CA ARG A 280 -10.92 15.04 -10.32
C ARG A 280 -10.80 14.65 -8.84
N LYS A 281 -11.59 13.68 -8.40
CA LYS A 281 -11.62 13.16 -7.02
C LYS A 281 -10.51 12.14 -6.76
N ILE A 282 -9.26 12.61 -6.70
CA ILE A 282 -8.09 11.78 -6.36
C ILE A 282 -7.71 12.06 -4.90
N GLN A 283 -7.55 11.02 -4.08
CA GLN A 283 -7.21 11.16 -2.66
C GLN A 283 -5.99 10.33 -2.22
N MET A 284 -5.36 10.77 -1.14
CA MET A 284 -4.50 9.92 -0.32
C MET A 284 -5.26 9.43 0.90
N VAL A 285 -4.96 8.21 1.35
CA VAL A 285 -5.55 7.61 2.55
C VAL A 285 -4.46 7.41 3.61
N PRO A 286 -4.34 8.33 4.61
CA PRO A 286 -3.25 8.31 5.60
C PRO A 286 -3.21 7.05 6.48
N THR A 287 -4.34 6.37 6.64
CA THR A 287 -4.45 5.14 7.43
C THR A 287 -3.96 3.90 6.68
N VAL A 288 -3.63 4.02 5.40
CA VAL A 288 -3.05 2.95 4.58
C VAL A 288 -1.58 3.24 4.34
N ASN A 289 -0.71 2.50 5.04
CA ASN A 289 0.73 2.73 5.06
C ASN A 289 1.45 1.50 4.52
N VAL A 290 2.22 1.70 3.46
CA VAL A 290 2.97 0.66 2.75
C VAL A 290 4.45 1.01 2.72
N ALA A 291 5.29 0.02 2.44
CA ALA A 291 6.72 0.20 2.20
C ALA A 291 7.38 -1.13 1.79
N TYR A 292 8.66 -1.02 1.42
CA TYR A 292 9.43 -2.02 0.66
C TYR A 292 10.32 -2.93 1.53
N SER A 293 10.40 -2.72 2.85
CA SER A 293 11.27 -3.56 3.70
C SER A 293 10.78 -3.71 5.13
N SER A 294 10.68 -4.95 5.62
CA SER A 294 10.16 -5.28 6.96
C SER A 294 11.03 -4.84 8.17
N THR A 295 11.86 -3.80 8.01
CA THR A 295 12.62 -3.18 9.09
C THR A 295 11.71 -2.71 10.23
N SER A 296 12.27 -2.65 11.46
CA SER A 296 11.52 -2.32 12.67
C SER A 296 10.90 -0.91 12.66
N GLN A 297 11.46 0.01 11.87
CA GLN A 297 11.01 1.39 11.76
C GLN A 297 9.78 1.52 10.86
N GLU A 298 9.72 0.79 9.73
CA GLU A 298 8.51 0.67 8.91
C GLU A 298 7.33 0.08 9.73
N ARG A 299 7.62 -0.98 10.50
CA ARG A 299 6.64 -1.60 11.40
C ARG A 299 6.04 -0.61 12.40
N THR A 300 6.81 0.38 12.83
CA THR A 300 6.37 1.40 13.79
C THR A 300 5.36 2.36 13.16
N MET A 301 5.59 2.79 11.91
CA MET A 301 4.66 3.65 11.18
C MET A 301 3.36 2.91 10.84
N ARG A 302 3.43 1.63 10.43
CA ARG A 302 2.24 0.80 10.21
C ARG A 302 1.42 0.56 11.49
N ARG A 303 2.10 0.44 12.64
CA ARG A 303 1.45 0.11 13.93
C ARG A 303 0.75 1.30 14.59
N ASN A 304 1.27 2.52 14.42
CA ASN A 304 0.90 3.62 15.30
C ASN A 304 -0.12 4.63 14.73
N ASN A 305 -0.56 4.52 13.47
CA ASN A 305 -1.20 5.67 12.84
C ASN A 305 -2.67 5.92 13.24
N GLU A 306 -3.50 4.93 13.60
CA GLU A 306 -4.88 5.25 14.03
C GLU A 306 -4.95 5.84 15.45
N GLU A 307 -4.06 5.43 16.36
CA GLU A 307 -4.02 5.91 17.75
C GLU A 307 -3.39 7.31 17.88
N LEU A 308 -2.65 7.75 16.87
CA LEU A 308 -1.97 9.06 16.81
C LEU A 308 -2.77 10.14 16.06
N ALA A 309 -4.05 9.90 15.76
CA ALA A 309 -4.88 10.89 15.09
C ALA A 309 -5.09 12.13 15.97
N GLU A 310 -4.63 13.29 15.50
CA GLU A 310 -4.73 14.58 16.21
C GLU A 310 -5.82 15.45 15.58
N GLY A 311 -6.70 16.04 16.39
CA GLY A 311 -7.72 17.00 15.92
C GLY A 311 -8.82 16.39 15.03
N ARG A 312 -8.96 15.06 14.99
CA ARG A 312 -9.95 14.38 14.13
C ARG A 312 -11.39 14.82 14.38
N ASP A 313 -11.77 15.02 15.64
CA ASP A 313 -13.14 15.42 16.02
C ASP A 313 -13.49 16.86 15.61
N GLU A 314 -12.48 17.66 15.26
CA GLU A 314 -12.64 19.04 14.80
C GLU A 314 -12.86 19.15 13.28
N LEU A 315 -12.68 18.04 12.55
CA LEU A 315 -12.74 18.00 11.09
C LEU A 315 -13.91 17.14 10.60
N THR A 316 -14.49 17.53 9.45
CA THR A 316 -15.44 16.67 8.75
C THR A 316 -14.73 15.45 8.18
N ARG A 317 -15.38 14.28 8.28
CA ARG A 317 -14.86 13.04 7.67
C ARG A 317 -14.74 13.19 6.16
N ASP A 318 -15.76 13.75 5.52
CA ASP A 318 -15.79 13.93 4.08
C ASP A 318 -14.82 15.00 3.60
N ILE A 319 -14.19 14.70 2.46
CA ILE A 319 -13.36 15.63 1.71
C ILE A 319 -14.28 16.68 1.07
N VAL A 320 -13.93 17.95 1.29
CA VAL A 320 -14.46 19.05 0.48
C VAL A 320 -13.64 19.10 -0.81
N TRP A 321 -14.17 18.49 -1.87
CA TRP A 321 -13.48 18.38 -3.15
C TRP A 321 -13.37 19.74 -3.85
N LYS A 322 -12.16 20.08 -4.29
CA LYS A 322 -11.90 21.13 -5.28
C LYS A 322 -12.10 20.56 -6.66
N ASP A 323 -12.95 21.22 -7.43
CA ASP A 323 -13.22 20.82 -8.81
C ASP A 323 -12.17 21.34 -9.77
N GLU A 324 -11.54 22.49 -9.55
CA GLU A 324 -10.50 22.98 -10.48
C GLU A 324 -9.11 22.43 -10.13
N PRO A 325 -8.28 22.07 -11.15
CA PRO A 325 -6.89 21.73 -10.91
C PRO A 325 -6.12 22.97 -10.41
N PRO A 326 -4.96 22.79 -9.75
CA PRO A 326 -4.11 23.90 -9.34
C PRO A 326 -3.70 24.76 -10.55
N GLU A 327 -3.56 26.09 -10.37
CA GLU A 327 -3.16 26.99 -11.46
C GLU A 327 -1.79 26.63 -12.05
N ARG A 328 -0.89 26.13 -11.19
CA ARG A 328 0.43 25.66 -11.57
C ARG A 328 0.79 24.43 -10.75
N VAL A 329 1.52 23.52 -11.38
CA VAL A 329 2.04 22.32 -10.74
C VAL A 329 3.54 22.33 -10.82
N PHE A 330 4.16 21.92 -9.72
CA PHE A 330 5.60 21.77 -9.61
C PHE A 330 6.07 20.62 -10.53
N CYS A 331 7.00 20.87 -11.44
CA CYS A 331 7.43 19.92 -12.46
C CYS A 331 8.88 19.47 -12.22
N LEU A 332 9.09 18.17 -12.00
CA LEU A 332 10.39 17.50 -11.93
C LEU A 332 10.70 16.84 -13.28
N SER A 333 10.91 17.67 -14.30
CA SER A 333 11.06 17.17 -15.68
C SER A 333 12.31 16.32 -15.84
N LEU A 334 12.15 15.10 -16.37
CA LEU A 334 13.27 14.28 -16.81
C LEU A 334 13.70 14.63 -18.24
N PRO A 335 14.99 14.48 -18.57
CA PRO A 335 15.46 14.56 -19.95
C PRO A 335 14.90 13.40 -20.77
N HIS A 336 14.78 13.61 -22.09
CA HIS A 336 14.24 12.58 -23.00
C HIS A 336 15.07 11.29 -23.03
N ARG A 337 16.39 11.39 -22.84
CA ARG A 337 17.24 10.24 -22.53
C ARG A 337 17.45 10.20 -21.03
N ASN A 338 16.78 9.27 -20.37
CA ASN A 338 16.77 9.09 -18.92
C ASN A 338 17.01 7.62 -18.59
N GLY A 339 18.27 7.18 -18.57
CA GLY A 339 18.63 5.86 -18.04
C GLY A 339 18.46 5.79 -16.52
N LYS A 340 18.69 4.61 -15.92
CA LYS A 340 18.57 4.40 -14.45
C LYS A 340 19.38 5.37 -13.58
N SER A 341 20.47 5.93 -14.11
CA SER A 341 21.37 6.85 -13.39
C SER A 341 20.87 8.29 -13.30
N ILE A 342 19.83 8.67 -14.05
CA ILE A 342 19.32 10.03 -14.08
C ILE A 342 18.20 10.18 -13.06
N HIS A 343 18.43 11.02 -12.05
CA HIS A 343 17.47 11.30 -10.99
C HIS A 343 16.72 12.62 -11.24
N PRO A 344 15.38 12.68 -11.08
CA PRO A 344 14.58 13.90 -11.27
C PRO A 344 15.07 15.09 -10.44
N TRP A 345 15.50 14.85 -9.20
CA TRP A 345 16.05 15.89 -8.29
C TRP A 345 17.26 16.66 -8.83
N HIS A 346 18.04 16.09 -9.74
CA HIS A 346 19.22 16.75 -10.31
C HIS A 346 18.90 17.58 -11.56
N GLN A 347 17.63 17.71 -11.92
CA GLN A 347 17.17 18.42 -13.10
C GLN A 347 16.63 19.82 -12.75
N LEU A 348 16.45 20.67 -13.77
CA LEU A 348 15.86 21.99 -13.57
C LEU A 348 14.37 21.87 -13.23
N HIS A 349 14.01 22.34 -12.05
CA HIS A 349 12.63 22.36 -11.56
C HIS A 349 11.89 23.59 -12.07
N GLN A 350 10.65 23.41 -12.53
CA GLN A 350 9.86 24.50 -13.13
C GLN A 350 8.40 24.44 -12.70
N TRP A 351 7.71 25.59 -12.71
CA TRP A 351 6.26 25.65 -12.57
C TRP A 351 5.59 25.49 -13.93
N ARG A 352 4.56 24.64 -14.05
CA ARG A 352 3.84 24.41 -15.31
C ARG A 352 2.32 24.52 -15.13
N ASP A 353 1.64 25.09 -16.12
CA ASP A 353 0.17 25.07 -16.22
C ASP A 353 -0.30 23.64 -16.54
N PRO A 354 -1.20 23.04 -15.76
CA PRO A 354 -1.66 21.67 -16.01
C PRO A 354 -2.51 21.52 -17.29
N ALA A 355 -3.15 22.59 -17.78
CA ALA A 355 -4.03 22.62 -18.95
C ALA A 355 -3.32 22.98 -20.27
N ASN A 356 -2.26 23.81 -20.26
CA ASN A 356 -1.65 24.37 -21.47
C ASN A 356 -0.30 23.76 -21.86
N GLN A 357 -0.29 22.78 -22.76
CA GLN A 357 0.94 22.30 -23.40
C GLN A 357 0.74 22.12 -24.92
N ARG A 358 0.73 23.26 -25.64
CA ARG A 358 0.76 23.29 -27.11
C ARG A 358 2.03 22.62 -27.64
N THR A 359 1.85 21.79 -28.66
CA THR A 359 2.87 21.17 -29.51
C THR A 359 3.77 22.21 -30.18
N LEU A 360 4.89 22.56 -29.55
CA LEU A 360 5.98 23.27 -30.24
C LEU A 360 6.81 22.28 -31.07
N ARG A 361 7.49 22.74 -32.14
CA ARG A 361 8.31 22.01 -33.15
C ARG A 361 9.81 22.05 -32.82
N ALA A 362 10.56 21.00 -33.21
CA ALA A 362 11.83 20.57 -32.60
C ALA A 362 13.04 21.39 -33.03
N GLN A 363 13.90 21.77 -32.08
CA GLN A 363 15.31 22.17 -32.22
C GLN A 363 15.91 22.04 -30.79
N GLY A 364 17.11 21.58 -30.48
CA GLY A 364 18.29 21.05 -31.17
C GLY A 364 19.23 20.56 -30.05
N SER A 365 20.10 19.60 -30.38
CA SER A 365 21.03 18.87 -29.51
C SER A 365 22.13 19.72 -28.87
N ASP A 366 22.62 19.30 -27.69
CA ASP A 366 24.05 19.44 -27.35
C ASP A 366 24.54 18.30 -26.42
N HIS A 367 25.76 17.85 -26.69
CA HIS A 367 26.47 16.71 -26.11
C HIS A 367 27.20 17.07 -24.81
N ILE A 368 27.14 16.20 -23.79
CA ILE A 368 28.15 16.15 -22.70
C ILE A 368 28.44 14.68 -22.33
N THR A 369 29.73 14.36 -22.18
CA THR A 369 30.34 13.05 -21.88
C THR A 369 30.24 12.65 -20.39
N PRO A 370 30.21 11.35 -20.02
CA PRO A 370 30.12 10.91 -18.63
C PRO A 370 31.46 10.49 -18.01
N GLU A 371 31.68 10.86 -16.75
CA GLU A 371 32.67 10.26 -15.85
C GLU A 371 32.02 9.27 -14.87
N ASN A 372 32.74 8.19 -14.61
CA ASN A 372 32.34 6.99 -13.85
C ASN A 372 32.28 7.21 -12.33
N SER A 373 31.34 6.55 -11.65
CA SER A 373 31.60 5.98 -10.32
C SER A 373 30.66 4.81 -10.00
N MET A 374 31.27 3.68 -9.64
CA MET A 374 30.69 2.40 -9.24
C MET A 374 30.09 2.45 -7.84
N HIS A 375 29.02 1.68 -7.59
CA HIS A 375 28.58 1.33 -6.25
C HIS A 375 28.54 -0.18 -6.05
N ALA A 376 28.95 -0.58 -4.84
CA ALA A 376 29.32 -1.92 -4.42
C ALA A 376 28.10 -2.80 -4.13
N ALA A 377 28.22 -4.09 -4.49
CA ALA A 377 27.31 -5.16 -4.11
C ALA A 377 27.55 -5.60 -2.66
N ALA A 378 26.49 -6.05 -1.98
CA ALA A 378 26.55 -6.65 -0.66
C ALA A 378 27.17 -8.08 -0.70
N PRO A 379 27.76 -8.59 0.40
CA PRO A 379 28.51 -9.84 0.41
C PRO A 379 27.63 -11.10 0.25
N GLU A 380 28.09 -12.07 -0.53
CA GLU A 380 27.42 -13.34 -0.89
C GLU A 380 26.92 -14.19 0.30
N GLU A 381 27.52 -14.05 1.48
CA GLU A 381 27.21 -14.88 2.65
C GLU A 381 25.84 -14.54 3.28
N GLU A 382 25.42 -13.28 3.18
CA GLU A 382 24.10 -12.83 3.68
C GLU A 382 22.95 -13.28 2.75
N LEU A 383 23.21 -13.41 1.45
CA LEU A 383 22.22 -13.87 0.45
C LEU A 383 21.84 -15.35 0.64
N SER A 384 22.78 -16.20 1.02
CA SER A 384 22.55 -17.64 1.20
C SER A 384 21.63 -17.95 2.39
N GLN A 385 21.85 -17.29 3.54
CA GLN A 385 21.00 -17.45 4.72
C GLN A 385 19.59 -16.87 4.49
N ARG A 386 19.48 -15.73 3.81
CA ARG A 386 18.19 -15.15 3.41
C ARG A 386 17.40 -16.08 2.48
N SER A 387 18.08 -16.72 1.53
CA SER A 387 17.42 -17.66 0.61
C SER A 387 16.76 -18.84 1.33
N GLY A 388 17.42 -19.43 2.33
CA GLY A 388 16.85 -20.54 3.13
C GLY A 388 15.63 -20.12 3.97
N ALA A 389 15.69 -18.94 4.58
CA ALA A 389 14.59 -18.34 5.32
C ALA A 389 13.33 -18.17 4.47
N ILE A 390 13.50 -17.64 3.26
CA ILE A 390 12.41 -17.31 2.34
C ILE A 390 11.77 -18.59 1.79
N VAL A 391 12.56 -19.61 1.43
CA VAL A 391 12.03 -20.93 0.99
C VAL A 391 11.11 -21.53 2.06
N MET A 392 11.46 -21.41 3.34
CA MET A 392 10.61 -21.89 4.43
C MET A 392 9.29 -21.11 4.55
N GLN A 393 9.24 -19.82 4.21
CA GLN A 393 7.98 -19.06 4.19
C GLN A 393 7.03 -19.60 3.13
N TYR A 394 7.54 -19.90 1.94
CA TYR A 394 6.72 -20.43 0.83
C TYR A 394 6.22 -21.84 1.11
N LEU A 395 7.06 -22.72 1.65
CA LEU A 395 6.62 -24.07 2.06
C LEU A 395 5.52 -24.00 3.11
N LYS A 396 5.63 -23.07 4.05
CA LYS A 396 4.63 -22.86 5.10
C LYS A 396 3.33 -22.28 4.53
N LEU A 397 3.40 -21.31 3.61
CA LEU A 397 2.23 -20.80 2.90
C LEU A 397 1.52 -21.92 2.11
N ALA A 398 2.27 -22.70 1.33
CA ALA A 398 1.75 -23.84 0.58
C ALA A 398 1.06 -24.88 1.49
N HIS A 399 1.70 -25.23 2.62
CA HIS A 399 1.14 -26.16 3.60
C HIS A 399 -0.15 -25.62 4.23
N ALA A 400 -0.18 -24.32 4.54
CA ALA A 400 -1.33 -23.68 5.14
C ALA A 400 -2.54 -23.60 4.17
N ILE A 401 -2.28 -23.29 2.90
CA ILE A 401 -3.30 -23.34 1.82
C ILE A 401 -3.85 -24.77 1.69
N HIS A 402 -2.96 -25.78 1.65
CA HIS A 402 -3.36 -27.18 1.54
C HIS A 402 -4.20 -27.66 2.73
N HIS A 403 -3.82 -27.28 3.96
CA HIS A 403 -4.55 -27.66 5.17
C HIS A 403 -5.94 -27.01 5.28
N VAL A 404 -6.07 -25.73 4.92
CA VAL A 404 -7.36 -25.04 4.86
C VAL A 404 -8.26 -25.72 3.82
N GLY A 405 -7.72 -26.05 2.64
CA GLY A 405 -8.45 -26.80 1.61
C GLY A 405 -8.91 -28.19 2.06
N SER A 406 -8.15 -28.89 2.90
CA SER A 406 -8.58 -30.16 3.48
C SER A 406 -9.68 -30.00 4.54
N SER A 407 -9.65 -28.90 5.29
CA SER A 407 -10.57 -28.61 6.39
C SER A 407 -11.92 -28.11 5.89
N ILE A 408 -11.92 -27.24 4.87
CA ILE A 408 -13.15 -26.78 4.18
C ILE A 408 -13.83 -27.97 3.50
N ARG A 409 -13.10 -28.81 2.75
CA ARG A 409 -13.66 -30.03 2.14
C ARG A 409 -14.25 -31.01 3.17
N ARG A 410 -13.65 -31.14 4.36
CA ARG A 410 -14.23 -31.93 5.47
C ARG A 410 -15.48 -31.30 6.06
N ALA A 411 -15.53 -29.97 6.17
CA ALA A 411 -16.69 -29.25 6.69
C ALA A 411 -17.88 -29.32 5.70
N GLU A 412 -17.63 -29.12 4.41
CA GLU A 412 -18.62 -29.28 3.34
C GLU A 412 -19.14 -30.72 3.26
N ASN A 413 -18.25 -31.72 3.31
CA ASN A 413 -18.66 -33.12 3.35
C ASN A 413 -19.48 -33.46 4.61
N ARG A 414 -19.20 -32.84 5.77
CA ARG A 414 -20.05 -32.98 6.98
C ARG A 414 -21.42 -32.33 6.82
N VAL A 415 -21.53 -31.21 6.12
CA VAL A 415 -22.80 -30.54 5.83
C VAL A 415 -23.62 -31.33 4.81
N VAL A 416 -22.97 -31.91 3.79
CA VAL A 416 -23.60 -32.79 2.79
C VAL A 416 -24.06 -34.10 3.42
N LEU A 417 -23.23 -34.76 4.25
CA LEU A 417 -23.59 -35.98 4.97
C LEU A 417 -24.74 -35.77 5.98
N ARG A 418 -24.89 -34.56 6.54
CA ARG A 418 -26.06 -34.22 7.38
C ARG A 418 -27.33 -33.94 6.58
N ARG A 419 -27.24 -33.67 5.27
CA ARG A 419 -28.40 -33.45 4.37
C ARG A 419 -28.89 -34.72 3.68
N THR A 420 -28.18 -35.84 3.80
CA THR A 420 -28.57 -37.14 3.23
C THR A 420 -28.95 -38.13 4.34
N ALA A 421 -30.03 -37.86 5.05
CA ALA A 421 -30.81 -38.91 5.72
C ALA A 421 -32.10 -39.09 4.91
N PRO A 422 -32.45 -40.32 4.46
CA PRO A 422 -33.62 -40.52 3.61
C PRO A 422 -34.91 -40.30 4.43
N VAL A 423 -35.73 -39.35 3.98
CA VAL A 423 -37.11 -39.17 4.45
C VAL A 423 -38.00 -40.18 3.72
N PRO A 424 -38.89 -40.93 4.39
CA PRO A 424 -39.82 -41.82 3.73
C PRO A 424 -40.84 -41.02 2.91
N ILE A 425 -41.10 -41.49 1.70
CA ILE A 425 -42.06 -40.92 0.75
C ILE A 425 -43.47 -41.01 1.32
N GLY A 426 -44.17 -39.87 1.40
CA GLY A 426 -45.60 -39.83 1.72
C GLY A 426 -46.18 -38.42 1.87
N VAL A 427 -46.95 -38.01 0.86
CA VAL A 427 -48.09 -37.07 0.89
C VAL A 427 -47.84 -35.57 0.64
N GLU A 428 -48.59 -35.11 -0.38
CA GLU A 428 -48.93 -33.81 -0.98
C GLU A 428 -48.70 -32.47 -0.25
N HIS A 429 -48.39 -31.46 -1.08
CA HIS A 429 -48.22 -30.05 -0.79
C HIS A 429 -49.50 -29.29 -0.40
N LYS A 430 -49.37 -28.33 0.55
CA LYS A 430 -49.61 -26.88 0.34
C LYS A 430 -49.03 -26.03 1.50
N PRO A 431 -48.74 -24.73 1.29
CA PRO A 431 -47.67 -24.02 1.98
C PRO A 431 -48.14 -23.23 3.21
N VAL A 432 -47.34 -23.26 4.28
CA VAL A 432 -47.43 -22.31 5.39
C VAL A 432 -45.99 -21.89 5.74
N VAL A 433 -45.71 -20.60 5.61
CA VAL A 433 -44.49 -19.96 6.14
C VAL A 433 -44.61 -19.90 7.66
N PRO A 434 -43.55 -20.23 8.42
CA PRO A 434 -43.17 -19.28 9.45
C PRO A 434 -41.66 -19.07 9.61
N SER A 435 -41.35 -17.84 9.99
CA SER A 435 -40.09 -17.26 10.44
C SER A 435 -39.33 -18.14 11.43
N ILE A 436 -38.03 -18.33 11.21
CA ILE A 436 -37.13 -18.95 12.20
C ILE A 436 -36.29 -17.85 12.87
N LEU A 437 -36.62 -17.63 14.14
CA LEU A 437 -35.78 -17.00 15.15
C LEU A 437 -34.68 -18.01 15.53
N LEU A 438 -33.41 -17.69 15.27
CA LEU A 438 -32.28 -18.51 15.73
C LEU A 438 -31.87 -18.05 17.13
N VAL A 439 -32.37 -18.74 18.15
CA VAL A 439 -31.81 -18.71 19.51
C VAL A 439 -30.65 -19.70 19.53
N VAL A 440 -29.43 -19.20 19.73
CA VAL A 440 -28.25 -20.04 19.98
C VAL A 440 -28.08 -20.15 21.49
N GLU A 441 -28.42 -21.31 22.05
CA GLU A 441 -28.02 -21.68 23.41
C GLU A 441 -26.54 -22.10 23.42
N VAL A 442 -25.74 -21.47 24.26
CA VAL A 442 -24.35 -21.84 24.56
C VAL A 442 -24.36 -22.71 25.82
N PRO A 443 -23.71 -23.90 25.84
CA PRO A 443 -23.64 -24.70 27.05
C PRO A 443 -22.67 -24.08 28.06
N ILE A 444 -23.17 -23.84 29.27
CA ILE A 444 -22.42 -23.47 30.46
C ILE A 444 -21.86 -24.76 31.08
N ASN A 445 -20.53 -24.87 31.22
CA ASN A 445 -19.91 -25.81 32.16
C ASN A 445 -19.29 -25.03 33.33
N ARG A 446 -19.97 -25.11 34.49
CA ARG A 446 -19.43 -25.00 35.86
C ARG A 446 -18.83 -26.37 36.22
N ALA A 447 -17.89 -26.59 37.14
CA ALA A 447 -17.03 -25.82 38.02
C ALA A 447 -16.12 -26.88 38.69
N LEU A 448 -14.89 -26.56 39.10
CA LEU A 448 -14.21 -27.26 40.21
C LEU A 448 -13.24 -26.30 40.94
N SER A 449 -13.07 -26.57 42.22
CA SER A 449 -12.91 -25.62 43.33
C SER A 449 -11.46 -25.32 43.78
N ARG A 450 -11.38 -24.32 44.67
CA ARG A 450 -10.22 -23.81 45.43
C ARG A 450 -9.44 -24.85 46.26
N ARG A 451 -8.18 -24.48 46.53
CA ARG A 451 -7.25 -24.83 47.63
C ARG A 451 -6.54 -26.18 47.54
N ASP A 452 -5.22 -26.13 47.31
CA ASP A 452 -4.20 -26.60 48.28
C ASP A 452 -2.77 -26.12 47.93
N GLN A 453 -2.12 -25.55 48.96
CA GLN A 453 -0.68 -25.61 49.36
C GLN A 453 0.43 -25.22 48.33
N MET A 454 1.26 -24.17 48.48
CA MET A 454 2.18 -23.70 49.55
C MET A 454 3.58 -24.38 49.53
N LEU A 455 4.62 -23.52 49.41
CA LEU A 455 6.06 -23.66 49.77
C LEU A 455 7.03 -24.52 48.92
N LEU A 456 8.13 -23.88 48.47
CA LEU A 456 9.56 -24.16 48.76
C LEU A 456 10.47 -23.46 47.70
N THR A 457 11.09 -22.31 47.99
CA THR A 457 12.48 -22.05 48.47
C THR A 457 13.51 -21.73 47.38
N ASN A 458 14.19 -20.59 47.58
CA ASN A 458 15.43 -20.14 46.94
C ASN A 458 16.66 -21.02 47.28
N LYS A 459 17.59 -21.13 46.33
CA LYS A 459 19.08 -21.26 46.39
C LYS A 459 19.54 -21.85 45.04
N ASP A 460 20.49 -21.31 44.28
CA ASP A 460 21.84 -20.87 44.63
C ASP A 460 22.36 -19.72 43.74
N ALA A 461 23.29 -18.94 44.33
CA ALA A 461 24.29 -18.08 43.69
C ALA A 461 25.38 -18.96 43.04
N ASP A 462 26.33 -18.58 42.19
CA ASP A 462 27.13 -17.38 41.95
C ASP A 462 27.88 -17.64 40.61
N LEU A 463 28.30 -16.59 39.89
CA LEU A 463 29.64 -16.44 39.25
C LEU A 463 29.68 -15.16 38.38
N MET A 464 30.47 -14.19 38.86
CA MET A 464 30.90 -12.89 38.29
C MET A 464 31.71 -13.01 36.96
N PRO A 465 32.12 -11.92 36.23
CA PRO A 465 32.35 -10.51 36.67
C PRO A 465 31.89 -9.37 35.70
N PRO A 466 32.01 -8.08 36.11
CA PRO A 466 31.59 -6.92 35.32
C PRO A 466 32.74 -6.30 34.50
N PRO A 467 32.46 -5.52 33.43
CA PRO A 467 33.42 -4.58 32.87
C PRO A 467 33.25 -3.18 33.46
N THR A 468 34.40 -2.62 33.81
CA THR A 468 34.73 -1.33 34.39
C THR A 468 34.67 -0.14 33.41
N SER A 469 34.43 1.04 33.99
CA SER A 469 34.96 2.39 33.65
C SER A 469 34.60 3.11 32.33
N MET A 470 33.63 4.06 32.43
CA MET A 470 33.70 5.54 32.22
C MET A 470 34.45 6.13 30.99
N PRO A 471 33.97 7.24 30.36
CA PRO A 471 33.79 8.51 31.09
C PRO A 471 32.58 9.41 30.78
N GLN A 472 32.21 10.09 31.87
CA GLN A 472 31.55 11.37 32.10
C GLN A 472 31.03 12.22 30.92
N ARG A 473 29.71 12.48 31.01
CA ARG A 473 28.97 13.53 30.32
C ARG A 473 29.46 14.93 30.72
N LYS A 474 29.89 15.74 29.76
CA LYS A 474 29.95 17.20 29.91
C LYS A 474 28.53 17.77 29.83
N ARG A 475 28.07 18.37 30.94
CA ARG A 475 26.92 19.26 30.99
C ARG A 475 27.32 20.59 30.36
N CYS A 476 26.57 21.05 29.36
CA CYS A 476 26.53 22.47 29.02
C CYS A 476 25.43 23.12 29.87
N ARG A 477 25.84 24.06 30.73
CA ARG A 477 24.95 25.08 31.30
C ARG A 477 24.75 26.17 30.25
N PRO A 478 23.55 26.74 30.11
CA PRO A 478 23.41 28.13 29.72
C PRO A 478 23.40 29.00 30.98
N ASP A 479 24.24 30.03 30.96
CA ASP A 479 24.28 31.07 31.98
C ASP A 479 22.96 31.84 32.07
N THR A 480 22.59 32.12 33.30
CA THR A 480 21.56 33.05 33.72
C THR A 480 22.04 34.50 33.53
N GLY A 481 21.24 35.32 32.85
CA GLY A 481 21.44 36.75 32.70
C GLY A 481 20.11 37.47 32.42
N ILE A 482 19.42 37.77 33.52
CA ILE A 482 18.34 38.74 33.79
C ILE A 482 18.08 39.80 32.70
N GLU A 483 16.81 39.96 32.28
CA GLU A 483 16.05 41.21 32.48
C GLU A 483 14.54 41.05 32.23
N GLU A 484 13.76 41.60 33.16
CA GLU A 484 12.31 41.66 33.20
C GLU A 484 11.74 42.65 32.17
N ASN A 485 10.63 42.27 31.52
CA ASN A 485 9.37 43.04 31.47
C ASN A 485 8.58 42.70 30.21
N SER A 486 7.39 42.14 30.38
CA SER A 486 6.13 42.83 30.04
C SER A 486 4.97 41.83 29.91
N ARG A 487 3.98 42.03 30.78
CA ARG A 487 2.67 41.37 30.73
C ARG A 487 1.91 41.87 29.50
N ILE A 488 1.58 40.99 28.56
CA ILE A 488 0.59 41.28 27.52
C ILE A 488 -0.74 40.64 27.90
N LYS A 489 -1.71 41.50 28.21
CA LYS A 489 -3.12 41.17 28.40
C LYS A 489 -3.74 40.82 27.05
N VAL A 490 -4.31 39.62 26.93
CA VAL A 490 -5.19 39.27 25.81
C VAL A 490 -6.56 39.93 26.05
N ARG A 491 -6.91 40.91 25.22
CA ARG A 491 -8.24 41.50 25.15
C ARG A 491 -8.96 40.93 23.95
N THR A 492 -10.05 40.21 24.20
CA THR A 492 -11.01 39.73 23.22
C THR A 492 -11.66 40.93 22.52
N LEU A 493 -11.59 40.99 21.19
CA LEU A 493 -12.39 41.92 20.38
C LEU A 493 -13.33 41.11 19.49
N VAL A 494 -14.60 41.09 19.86
CA VAL A 494 -15.71 40.69 19.01
C VAL A 494 -16.11 41.92 18.20
N GLN A 495 -16.06 41.83 16.87
CA GLN A 495 -16.74 42.79 15.99
C GLN A 495 -17.66 42.07 15.01
N ARG A 496 -18.95 42.34 15.18
CA ARG A 496 -20.04 42.15 14.21
C ARG A 496 -19.98 43.29 13.18
N ILE A 497 -20.15 42.97 11.91
CA ILE A 497 -20.70 43.83 10.83
C ILE A 497 -21.32 42.83 9.83
N SER A 498 -22.64 42.57 9.81
CA SER A 498 -23.75 43.28 9.12
C SER A 498 -23.50 43.55 7.65
#